data_AF-A0A965UTX5-F1
#
_entry.id   AF-A0A965UTX5-F1
#
_cell.length_a   1.000
_cell.length_b   1.000
_cell.length_c   1.000
_cell.angle_alpha   90.00
_cell.angle_beta   90.00
_cell.angle_gamma   90.00
#
_symmetry.space_group_name_H-M   'P 1'
#
loop_
_entity.id
_entity.type
_entity.pdbx_description
1 polymer ?
#
loop_
_entity_poly.entity_id
_entity_poly.type
_entity_poly.pdbx_seq_one_letter_code
_entity_poly.pdbx_strand_id
1 'polypeptide(L)'
;MAKKKSASWTRKSGKDPEGGLNEAGRKSYERENPGSDLKRPVSKEEAKRSPKAAGRRKRFCARMEGMKRENTSAKTARDPESRINKSLRKWDC
;
A
#
# COMPACT_ATOMS: atom_id res chain seq x y z
N MET A 1 8.56 -31.95 8.56
CA MET A 1 8.99 -30.53 8.66
C MET A 1 7.82 -29.64 8.28
N ALA A 2 7.27 -28.84 9.19
CA ALA A 2 6.20 -27.91 8.85
C ALA A 2 6.76 -26.84 7.89
N LYS A 3 6.23 -26.75 6.66
CA LYS A 3 6.56 -25.67 5.71
C LYS A 3 6.41 -24.34 6.45
N LYS A 4 7.51 -23.61 6.70
CA LYS A 4 7.47 -22.27 7.29
C LYS A 4 6.52 -21.44 6.43
N LYS A 5 5.37 -21.11 6.99
CA LYS A 5 4.37 -20.31 6.31
C LYS A 5 4.95 -18.90 6.15
N SER A 6 5.17 -18.43 4.93
CA SER A 6 5.50 -17.02 4.63
C SER A 6 4.59 -16.06 5.39
N ALA A 7 5.11 -14.89 5.80
CA ALA A 7 4.34 -13.95 6.59
C ALA A 7 3.08 -13.43 5.89
N SER A 8 2.09 -13.07 6.70
CA SER A 8 0.78 -12.60 6.24
C SER A 8 0.88 -11.39 5.30
N TRP A 9 1.88 -10.50 5.48
CA TRP A 9 2.06 -9.31 4.64
C TRP A 9 2.38 -9.64 3.17
N THR A 10 2.96 -10.81 2.89
CA THR A 10 3.18 -11.30 1.51
C THR A 10 1.97 -12.04 0.94
N ARG A 11 1.06 -12.49 1.80
CA ARG A 11 -0.07 -13.36 1.46
C ARG A 11 -1.35 -12.57 1.22
N LYS A 12 -2.35 -13.25 0.67
CA LYS A 12 -3.71 -12.68 0.50
C LYS A 12 -4.31 -12.23 1.84
N SER A 13 -4.03 -12.94 2.94
CA SER A 13 -4.56 -12.61 4.27
C SER A 13 -4.09 -11.26 4.83
N GLY A 14 -2.92 -10.76 4.44
CA GLY A 14 -2.42 -9.44 4.85
C GLY A 14 -2.70 -8.32 3.85
N LYS A 15 -3.30 -8.64 2.69
CA LYS A 15 -3.64 -7.64 1.66
C LYS A 15 -5.08 -7.19 1.85
N ASP A 16 -5.28 -5.88 1.78
CA ASP A 16 -6.62 -5.31 1.81
C ASP A 16 -7.26 -5.41 0.42
N PRO A 17 -8.49 -5.93 0.26
CA PRO A 17 -9.17 -6.02 -1.03
C PRO A 17 -9.23 -4.68 -1.77
N GLU A 18 -9.40 -3.56 -1.05
CA GLU A 18 -9.51 -2.22 -1.60
C GLU A 18 -8.15 -1.60 -1.97
N GLY A 19 -7.04 -2.11 -1.44
CA GLY A 19 -5.69 -1.64 -1.81
C GLY A 19 -4.68 -1.64 -0.66
N GLY A 20 -3.41 -1.87 -0.97
CA GLY A 20 -2.34 -1.93 0.05
C GLY A 20 -2.44 -3.12 1.02
N LEU A 21 -1.89 -2.93 2.22
CA LEU A 21 -1.91 -3.90 3.33
C LEU A 21 -2.99 -3.55 4.35
N ASN A 22 -3.66 -4.58 4.87
CA ASN A 22 -4.55 -4.45 6.02
C ASN A 22 -3.74 -4.39 7.33
N GLU A 23 -4.41 -4.22 8.46
CA GLU A 23 -3.74 -4.12 9.76
C GLU A 23 -2.92 -5.37 10.11
N ALA A 24 -3.46 -6.57 9.86
CA ALA A 24 -2.75 -7.83 10.08
C ALA A 24 -1.50 -7.95 9.20
N GLY A 25 -1.58 -7.46 7.96
CA GLY A 25 -0.45 -7.35 7.05
C GLY A 25 0.63 -6.41 7.59
N ARG A 26 0.27 -5.21 8.03
CA ARG A 26 1.25 -4.25 8.58
C ARG A 26 1.92 -4.79 9.85
N LYS A 27 1.14 -5.34 10.79
CA LYS A 27 1.68 -5.99 12.00
C LYS A 27 2.59 -7.17 11.66
N SER A 28 2.24 -7.95 10.64
CA SER A 28 3.07 -9.06 10.18
C SER A 28 4.37 -8.58 9.52
N TYR A 29 4.35 -7.43 8.85
CA TYR A 29 5.56 -6.82 8.29
C TYR A 29 6.48 -6.33 9.41
N GLU A 30 5.93 -5.62 10.41
CA GLU A 30 6.70 -5.11 11.56
C GLU A 30 7.36 -6.24 12.36
N ARG A 31 6.68 -7.38 12.51
CA ARG A 31 7.25 -8.56 13.18
C ARG A 31 8.48 -9.13 12.46
N GLU A 32 8.49 -9.10 11.13
CA GLU A 32 9.63 -9.54 10.33
C GLU A 32 10.70 -8.46 10.14
N ASN A 33 10.37 -7.20 10.43
CA ASN A 33 11.27 -6.06 10.28
C ASN A 33 11.32 -5.27 11.61
N PRO A 34 12.07 -5.77 12.61
CA PRO A 34 12.21 -5.11 13.91
C PRO A 34 12.68 -3.65 13.74
N GLY A 35 12.01 -2.73 14.44
CA GLY A 35 12.30 -1.29 14.35
C GLY A 35 11.54 -0.56 13.24
N SER A 36 10.74 -1.24 12.41
CA SER A 36 9.83 -0.58 11.48
C SER A 36 8.54 -0.10 12.17
N ASP A 37 8.01 1.05 11.73
CA ASP A 37 6.71 1.61 12.12
C ASP A 37 5.90 1.83 10.83
N LEU A 38 5.33 0.75 10.30
CA LEU A 38 4.68 0.76 9.00
C LEU A 38 3.28 1.36 9.11
N LYS A 39 3.21 2.68 8.90
CA LYS A 39 1.94 3.42 8.90
C LYS A 39 1.15 3.22 7.61
N ARG A 40 -0.18 3.30 7.73
CA ARG A 40 -1.06 3.43 6.56
C ARG A 40 -0.78 4.76 5.82
N PRO A 41 -1.03 4.82 4.50
CA PRO A 41 -1.05 6.09 3.78
C PRO A 41 -2.09 7.06 4.35
N VAL A 42 -1.93 8.34 4.03
CA VAL A 42 -2.79 9.42 4.53
C VAL A 42 -4.01 9.56 3.62
N SER A 43 -5.21 9.55 4.20
CA SER A 43 -6.45 9.73 3.45
C SER A 43 -6.60 11.18 2.93
N LYS A 44 -7.50 11.40 1.98
CA LYS A 44 -7.81 12.76 1.48
C LYS A 44 -8.34 13.65 2.60
N GLU A 45 -9.17 13.09 3.48
CA GLU A 45 -9.76 13.78 4.63
C GLU A 45 -8.69 14.15 5.66
N GLU A 46 -7.77 13.24 5.96
CA GLU A 46 -6.63 13.52 6.84
C GLU A 46 -5.70 14.58 6.24
N ALA A 47 -5.49 14.55 4.92
CA ALA A 47 -4.68 15.54 4.20
C ALA A 47 -5.26 16.96 4.32
N LYS A 48 -6.60 17.12 4.36
CA LYS A 48 -7.26 18.42 4.55
C LYS A 48 -7.00 19.04 5.92
N ARG A 49 -6.70 18.22 6.94
CA ARG A 49 -6.54 18.68 8.34
C ARG A 49 -5.16 19.28 8.63
N SER A 50 -4.16 19.04 7.79
CA SER A 50 -2.80 19.57 8.03
C SER A 50 -1.95 19.61 6.75
N PRO A 51 -1.16 20.68 6.53
CA PRO A 51 -0.18 20.74 5.44
C PRO A 51 0.81 19.58 5.44
N LYS A 52 1.20 19.10 6.63
CA LYS A 52 2.11 17.95 6.78
C LYS A 52 1.45 16.65 6.27
N ALA A 53 0.17 16.47 6.56
CA ALA A 53 -0.61 15.33 6.09
C ALA A 53 -0.78 15.39 4.55
N ALA A 54 -1.11 16.56 4.01
CA ALA A 54 -1.15 16.80 2.56
C ALA A 54 0.19 16.48 1.88
N GLY A 55 1.31 16.93 2.46
CA GLY A 55 2.65 16.63 1.96
C GLY A 55 2.97 15.13 1.94
N ARG A 56 2.60 14.40 3.00
CA ARG A 56 2.76 12.93 3.05
C ARG A 56 1.93 12.23 1.98
N ARG A 57 0.68 12.66 1.78
CA ARG A 57 -0.20 12.12 0.74
C ARG A 57 0.37 12.37 -0.66
N LYS A 58 0.82 13.60 -0.97
CA LYS A 58 1.42 13.95 -2.26
C LYS A 58 2.61 13.05 -2.60
N ARG A 59 3.50 12.81 -1.62
CA ARG A 59 4.67 11.92 -1.80
C ARG A 59 4.26 10.47 -2.04
N PHE A 60 3.21 9.99 -1.37
CA PHE A 60 2.68 8.66 -1.59
C PHE A 60 2.12 8.50 -3.01
N CYS A 61 1.28 9.45 -3.47
CA CYS A 61 0.73 9.41 -4.83
C CYS A 61 1.84 9.41 -5.89
N ALA A 62 2.80 10.34 -5.79
CA ALA A 62 3.92 10.42 -6.73
C ALA A 62 4.72 9.10 -6.81
N ARG A 63 4.95 8.44 -5.67
CA ARG A 63 5.63 7.14 -5.64
C ARG A 63 4.82 6.05 -6.34
N MET A 64 3.52 5.96 -6.03
CA MET A 64 2.66 4.90 -6.56
C MET A 64 2.39 5.09 -8.06
N GLU A 65 2.17 6.32 -8.51
CA GLU A 65 2.03 6.67 -9.93
C GLU A 65 3.33 6.40 -10.69
N GLY A 66 4.49 6.76 -10.11
CA GLY A 66 5.79 6.40 -10.67
C GLY A 66 5.97 4.88 -10.79
N MET A 67 5.58 4.12 -9.77
CA MET A 67 5.60 2.64 -9.83
C MET A 67 4.67 2.09 -10.93
N LYS A 68 3.52 2.73 -11.17
CA LYS A 68 2.59 2.36 -12.24
C LYS A 68 3.15 2.65 -13.62
N ARG A 69 3.90 3.75 -13.77
CA ARG A 69 4.49 4.14 -15.05
C ARG A 69 5.72 3.32 -15.40
N GLU A 70 6.65 3.17 -14.46
CA GLU A 70 7.99 2.61 -14.73
C GLU A 70 8.07 1.10 -14.47
N ASN A 71 7.39 0.60 -13.43
CA ASN A 71 7.61 -0.74 -12.89
C ASN A 71 6.39 -1.66 -13.05
N THR A 72 5.39 -1.24 -13.82
CA THR A 72 4.16 -2.01 -14.04
C THR A 72 3.94 -2.20 -15.54
N SER A 73 3.69 -3.44 -15.95
CA SER A 73 3.39 -3.73 -17.36
C SER A 73 2.19 -2.95 -17.86
N ALA A 74 2.15 -2.63 -19.16
CA ALA A 74 1.04 -1.92 -19.76
C ALA A 74 -0.32 -2.62 -19.53
N LYS A 75 -0.35 -3.95 -19.50
CA LYS A 75 -1.55 -4.74 -19.19
C LYS A 75 -2.01 -4.48 -17.76
N THR A 76 -1.12 -4.61 -16.78
CA THR A 76 -1.45 -4.42 -15.36
C THR A 76 -1.80 -2.96 -15.05
N ALA A 77 -1.12 -2.00 -15.69
CA ALA A 77 -1.39 -0.58 -15.50
C ALA A 77 -2.80 -0.17 -16.00
N ARG A 78 -3.30 -0.83 -17.05
CA ARG A 78 -4.65 -0.61 -17.61
C ARG A 78 -5.75 -1.37 -16.88
N ASP A 79 -5.42 -2.46 -16.20
CA ASP A 79 -6.38 -3.26 -15.44
C ASP A 79 -6.89 -2.51 -14.18
N PRO A 80 -8.17 -2.11 -14.13
CA PRO A 80 -8.75 -1.38 -12.99
C PRO A 80 -8.72 -2.18 -11.68
N GLU A 81 -8.69 -3.51 -11.79
CA GLU A 81 -8.71 -4.44 -10.65
C GLU A 81 -7.31 -4.84 -10.18
N SER A 82 -6.27 -4.35 -10.87
CA SER A 82 -4.89 -4.52 -10.45
C SER A 82 -4.64 -3.89 -9.07
N ARG A 83 -3.70 -4.46 -8.33
CA ARG A 83 -3.36 -3.99 -6.97
C ARG A 83 -2.88 -2.55 -6.93
N ILE A 84 -2.21 -2.09 -7.99
CA ILE A 84 -1.71 -0.73 -8.07
C ILE A 84 -2.84 0.27 -8.27
N ASN A 85 -3.81 -0.02 -9.16
CA ASN A 85 -4.97 0.83 -9.39
C ASN A 85 -5.93 0.86 -8.21
N LYS A 86 -6.12 -0.28 -7.54
CA LYS A 86 -6.86 -0.35 -6.25
C LYS A 86 -6.23 0.57 -5.20
N SER A 87 -4.90 0.50 -5.04
CA SER A 87 -4.20 1.32 -4.06
C SER A 87 -4.29 2.81 -4.39
N LEU A 88 -4.11 3.20 -5.65
CA LEU A 88 -4.27 4.60 -6.10
C LEU A 88 -5.69 5.10 -5.77
N ARG A 89 -6.72 4.36 -6.22
CA ARG A 89 -8.13 4.67 -5.98
C ARG A 89 -8.47 4.83 -4.50
N LYS A 90 -7.99 3.92 -3.64
CA LYS A 90 -8.27 3.96 -2.19
C LYS A 90 -7.75 5.24 -1.53
N TRP A 91 -6.63 5.76 -2.01
CA TRP A 91 -5.99 6.95 -1.45
C TRP A 91 -6.26 8.23 -2.27
N ASP A 92 -7.12 8.13 -3.28
CA ASP A 92 -7.50 9.19 -4.21
C ASP A 92 -6.28 9.82 -4.93
N CYS A 93 -5.30 8.97 -5.19
CA CYS A 93 -4.31 9.16 -6.22
C CYS A 93 -4.90 8.60 -7.53
#